data_AF-A0A3M1CFS0-F1
#
_entry.id   AF-A0A3M1CFS0-F1
#
_cell.length_a   1.000
_cell.length_b   1.000
_cell.length_c   1.000
_cell.angle_alpha   90.00
_cell.angle_beta   90.00
_cell.angle_gamma   90.00
#
_symmetry.space_group_name_H-M   'P 1'
#
loop_
_entity.id
_entity.type
_entity.pdbx_description
1 polymer ?
#
loop_
_entity_poly.entity_id
_entity_poly.type
_entity_poly.pdbx_seq_one_letter_code
_entity_poly.pdbx_strand_id
1 'polypeptide(L)'
;MDRRDFIRAIAAAGAGGLAACRTVPVRPDGSPEPVPLDAYLAQGARVMWCAAHPDDECFPGGILARASIFYRNPLHLVVMTHGEGGECGLARGCNPDLATVRGQEMQKAAEIYRASLDHEHFFNAPLPVESFPPRHEIWRRWKAYKDPVLFVARAIRRFRPDLLITFHPDWGATGHPEHQLASRCATTAVRMAADPKVDIDGLGPHRVGRTYYILNRVCLFVLLGRADPGPVTETFDATLPATASLSCVD
;
A
#
# COMPACT_ATOMS: atom_id res chain seq x y z
N MET A 1 18.16 2.97 -36.17
CA MET A 1 16.76 3.37 -36.40
C MET A 1 16.58 4.76 -35.85
N ASP A 2 16.17 5.70 -36.72
CA ASP A 2 16.20 7.15 -36.49
C ASP A 2 15.00 7.62 -35.64
N ARG A 3 15.22 8.65 -34.81
CA ARG A 3 14.31 9.20 -33.79
C ARG A 3 12.98 9.71 -34.35
N ARG A 4 12.85 9.77 -35.67
CA ARG A 4 11.69 10.27 -36.43
C ARG A 4 10.64 9.20 -36.73
N ASP A 5 11.00 7.91 -36.68
CA ASP A 5 10.05 6.82 -36.94
C ASP A 5 9.17 6.51 -35.71
N PHE A 6 9.66 6.82 -34.50
CA PHE A 6 8.92 6.63 -33.24
C PHE A 6 7.68 7.54 -33.12
N ILE A 7 7.73 8.75 -33.71
CA ILE A 7 6.62 9.72 -33.62
C ILE A 7 5.47 9.34 -34.55
N ARG A 8 5.74 8.65 -35.67
CA ARG A 8 4.69 8.25 -36.63
C ARG A 8 3.88 7.03 -36.16
N ALA A 9 4.44 6.18 -35.30
CA ALA A 9 3.74 5.01 -34.76
C ALA A 9 2.67 5.37 -33.70
N ILE A 10 2.72 6.56 -33.09
CA ILE A 10 1.79 7.01 -32.05
C ILE A 10 0.47 7.55 -32.64
N ALA A 11 0.45 7.94 -33.92
CA ALA A 11 -0.73 8.59 -34.52
C ALA A 11 -1.82 7.62 -35.03
N ALA A 12 -1.56 6.29 -35.07
CA ALA A 12 -2.45 5.33 -35.74
C ALA A 12 -3.10 4.28 -34.83
N ALA A 13 -2.82 4.25 -33.53
CA ALA A 13 -3.45 3.34 -32.58
C ALA A 13 -4.16 4.13 -31.48
N GLY A 14 -5.49 4.04 -31.45
CA GLY A 14 -6.36 4.89 -30.64
C GLY A 14 -6.05 4.88 -29.14
N ALA A 15 -6.00 6.09 -28.56
CA ALA A 15 -6.49 6.51 -27.24
C ALA A 15 -6.46 5.53 -26.05
N GLY A 16 -5.47 4.65 -25.96
CA GLY A 16 -5.15 3.90 -24.74
C GLY A 16 -4.15 4.71 -23.90
N GLY A 17 -4.68 5.53 -22.99
CA GLY A 17 -3.91 6.47 -22.19
C GLY A 17 -2.62 5.89 -21.62
N LEU A 18 -1.48 6.37 -22.13
CA LEU A 18 -0.24 6.47 -21.37
C LEU A 18 -0.63 7.03 -20.01
N ALA A 19 -0.33 6.30 -18.93
CA ALA A 19 -0.54 6.73 -17.56
C ALA A 19 0.28 8.00 -17.32
N ALA A 20 -0.28 9.14 -17.71
CA ALA A 20 0.19 10.45 -17.33
C ALA A 20 0.27 10.45 -15.81
N CYS A 21 1.44 10.80 -15.27
CA CYS A 21 1.66 11.06 -13.85
C CYS A 21 0.55 11.99 -13.35
N ARG A 22 -0.54 11.41 -12.82
CA ARG A 22 -1.52 12.18 -12.09
C ARG A 22 -0.90 12.40 -10.73
N THR A 23 -0.66 13.67 -10.43
CA THR A 23 -0.34 14.16 -9.09
C THR A 23 -1.19 13.43 -8.07
N VAL A 24 -0.52 12.98 -7.00
CA VAL A 24 -1.14 12.38 -5.83
C VAL A 24 -2.26 13.30 -5.38
N PRO A 25 -3.52 12.83 -5.26
CA PRO A 25 -4.60 13.69 -4.80
C PRO A 25 -4.37 14.04 -3.33
N VAL A 26 -3.71 15.17 -3.10
CA VAL A 26 -3.76 15.94 -1.86
C VAL A 26 -4.99 16.83 -1.96
N ARG A 27 -5.52 17.31 -0.83
CA ARG A 27 -6.41 18.48 -0.89
C ARG A 27 -5.74 19.55 -1.75
N PRO A 28 -6.45 20.17 -2.71
CA PRO A 28 -5.84 21.12 -3.64
C PRO A 28 -5.11 22.27 -2.95
N ASP A 29 -5.46 22.58 -1.70
CA ASP A 29 -4.91 23.66 -0.88
C ASP A 29 -3.84 23.22 0.13
N GLY A 30 -3.55 21.92 0.25
CA GLY A 30 -2.59 21.39 1.23
C GLY A 30 -3.03 21.51 2.69
N SER A 31 -4.29 21.83 2.96
CA SER A 31 -4.81 21.94 4.33
C SER A 31 -4.88 20.57 5.03
N PRO A 32 -4.71 20.50 6.36
CA PRO A 32 -4.98 19.27 7.11
C PRO A 32 -6.47 18.93 7.09
N GLU A 33 -6.80 17.64 7.28
CA GLU A 33 -8.18 17.22 7.50
C GLU A 33 -8.74 17.86 8.79
N PRO A 34 -10.01 18.33 8.80
CA PRO A 34 -10.58 19.06 9.94
C PRO A 34 -10.80 18.15 11.16
N VAL A 35 -11.00 16.86 10.93
CA VAL A 35 -11.05 15.86 12.00
C VAL A 35 -9.72 15.10 11.96
N PRO A 36 -8.91 15.17 13.02
CA PRO A 36 -7.66 14.42 13.11
C PRO A 36 -7.88 12.91 12.98
N LEU A 37 -6.87 12.20 12.49
CA LEU A 37 -6.91 10.78 12.19
C LEU A 37 -7.29 9.96 13.43
N ASP A 38 -6.71 10.24 14.61
CA ASP A 38 -7.07 9.50 15.84
C ASP A 38 -8.56 9.69 16.20
N ALA A 39 -9.08 10.91 16.04
CA ALA A 39 -10.51 11.20 16.26
C ALA A 39 -11.40 10.56 15.20
N TYR A 40 -10.91 10.39 13.97
CA TYR A 40 -11.60 9.65 12.92
C TYR A 40 -11.62 8.15 13.21
N LEU A 41 -10.51 7.60 13.70
CA LEU A 41 -10.44 6.21 14.16
C LEU A 41 -11.38 5.95 15.34
N ALA A 42 -11.44 6.86 16.31
CA ALA A 42 -12.35 6.76 17.47
C ALA A 42 -13.84 6.66 17.09
N GLN A 43 -14.23 7.05 15.87
CA GLN A 43 -15.59 6.94 15.35
C GLN A 43 -15.93 5.55 14.78
N GLY A 44 -15.02 4.58 14.84
CA GLY A 44 -15.25 3.22 14.34
C GLY A 44 -14.87 2.98 12.88
N ALA A 45 -14.01 3.84 12.30
CA ALA A 45 -13.61 3.77 10.90
C ALA A 45 -13.01 2.40 10.53
N ARG A 46 -13.51 1.78 9.45
CA ARG A 46 -12.96 0.55 8.86
C ARG A 46 -11.65 0.88 8.14
N VAL A 47 -10.55 0.26 8.56
CA VAL A 47 -9.21 0.59 8.06
C VAL A 47 -8.71 -0.49 7.11
N MET A 48 -8.15 -0.08 5.97
CA MET A 48 -7.44 -0.96 5.05
C MET A 48 -6.00 -0.49 4.87
N TRP A 49 -5.05 -1.42 5.02
CA TRP A 49 -3.64 -1.21 4.64
C TRP A 49 -3.35 -2.01 3.36
N CYS A 50 -2.72 -1.36 2.39
CA CYS A 50 -2.29 -2.01 1.15
C CYS A 50 -0.80 -1.77 0.92
N ALA A 51 0.00 -2.83 0.79
CA ALA A 51 1.44 -2.74 0.60
C ALA A 51 2.02 -3.92 -0.18
N ALA A 52 3.32 -3.90 -0.45
CA ALA A 52 3.94 -4.85 -1.36
C ALA A 52 4.31 -6.16 -0.65
N HIS A 53 4.93 -6.09 0.53
CA HIS A 53 5.60 -7.22 1.17
C HIS A 53 5.13 -7.47 2.62
N PRO A 54 5.30 -8.71 3.14
CA PRO A 54 5.07 -9.03 4.55
C PRO A 54 6.10 -8.42 5.50
N ASP A 55 5.77 -7.37 6.25
CA ASP A 55 6.63 -6.54 7.12
C ASP A 55 6.32 -5.05 6.90
N ASP A 56 5.84 -4.69 5.71
CA ASP A 56 5.50 -3.31 5.35
C ASP A 56 4.45 -2.71 6.31
N GLU A 57 3.59 -3.53 6.93
CA GLU A 57 2.62 -3.08 7.94
C GLU A 57 3.27 -2.52 9.20
N CYS A 58 4.56 -2.79 9.44
CA CYS A 58 5.32 -2.19 10.53
C CYS A 58 5.48 -0.66 10.35
N PHE A 59 5.52 -0.15 9.11
CA PHE A 59 5.64 1.30 8.87
C PHE A 59 4.47 2.09 9.46
N PRO A 60 3.20 1.74 9.22
CA PRO A 60 2.05 2.34 9.89
C PRO A 60 1.64 1.63 11.19
N GLY A 61 2.48 0.75 11.76
CA GLY A 61 2.07 -0.18 12.82
C GLY A 61 1.35 0.46 14.01
N GLY A 62 1.81 1.64 14.45
CA GLY A 62 1.14 2.41 15.51
C GLY A 62 -0.31 2.82 15.16
N ILE A 63 -0.56 3.23 13.91
CA ILE A 63 -1.91 3.57 13.42
C ILE A 63 -2.78 2.31 13.35
N LEU A 64 -2.23 1.21 12.83
CA LEU A 64 -2.96 -0.06 12.70
C LEU A 64 -3.35 -0.64 14.06
N ALA A 65 -2.43 -0.62 15.03
CA ALA A 65 -2.68 -1.05 16.40
C ALA A 65 -3.69 -0.12 17.10
N ARG A 66 -3.58 1.20 16.92
CA ARG A 66 -4.55 2.15 17.46
C ARG A 66 -5.96 1.89 16.93
N ALA A 67 -6.10 1.65 15.63
CA ALA A 67 -7.39 1.36 15.02
C ALA A 67 -7.98 0.02 15.51
N SER A 68 -7.22 -1.06 15.39
CA SER A 68 -7.75 -2.43 15.58
C SER A 68 -7.68 -2.94 17.01
N ILE A 69 -6.61 -2.61 17.74
CA ILE A 69 -6.38 -3.12 19.10
C ILE A 69 -7.01 -2.20 20.13
N PHE A 70 -6.77 -0.89 20.01
CA PHE A 70 -7.28 0.09 20.96
C PHE A 70 -8.76 0.41 20.71
N TYR A 71 -9.12 0.89 19.50
CA TYR A 71 -10.51 1.24 19.18
C TYR A 71 -11.38 0.04 18.76
N ARG A 72 -10.79 -1.14 18.53
CA ARG A 72 -11.51 -2.35 18.08
C ARG A 72 -12.19 -2.19 16.71
N ASN A 73 -11.67 -1.32 15.86
CA ASN A 73 -12.19 -1.12 14.52
C ASN A 73 -11.87 -2.31 13.60
N PRO A 74 -12.70 -2.59 12.58
CA PRO A 74 -12.36 -3.55 11.55
C PRO A 74 -11.10 -3.13 10.79
N LEU A 75 -10.17 -4.08 10.63
CA LEU A 75 -8.93 -3.90 9.88
C LEU A 75 -8.79 -4.97 8.78
N HIS A 76 -8.33 -4.55 7.61
CA HIS A 76 -8.00 -5.43 6.49
C HIS A 76 -6.62 -5.11 5.94
N LEU A 77 -5.80 -6.14 5.76
CA LEU A 77 -4.47 -6.04 5.16
C LEU A 77 -4.53 -6.62 3.75
N VAL A 78 -3.97 -5.91 2.79
CA VAL A 78 -3.79 -6.35 1.40
C VAL A 78 -2.29 -6.34 1.10
N VAL A 79 -1.71 -7.52 0.91
CA VAL A 79 -0.28 -7.70 0.68
C VAL A 79 -0.08 -8.34 -0.69
N MET A 80 0.68 -7.66 -1.56
CA MET A 80 0.73 -8.02 -2.99
C MET A 80 1.64 -9.20 -3.30
N THR A 81 2.68 -9.43 -2.50
CA THR A 81 3.70 -10.47 -2.73
C THR A 81 3.96 -11.25 -1.46
N HIS A 82 4.67 -12.39 -1.54
CA HIS A 82 5.09 -13.15 -0.36
C HIS A 82 6.50 -12.80 0.10
N GLY A 83 7.13 -11.78 -0.48
CA GLY A 83 8.43 -11.30 -0.03
C GLY A 83 9.59 -12.27 -0.31
N GLU A 84 9.45 -13.18 -1.27
CA GLU A 84 10.44 -14.20 -1.60
C GLU A 84 11.72 -13.65 -2.26
N GLY A 85 11.69 -12.40 -2.72
CA GLY A 85 12.84 -11.69 -3.27
C GLY A 85 13.80 -11.12 -2.22
N GLY A 86 13.42 -11.17 -0.94
CA GLY A 86 14.25 -10.73 0.18
C GLY A 86 15.26 -11.78 0.66
N GLU A 87 15.85 -11.53 1.83
CA GLU A 87 16.76 -12.47 2.48
C GLU A 87 16.08 -13.19 3.65
N CYS A 88 16.49 -14.42 3.92
CA CYS A 88 16.07 -15.12 5.12
C CYS A 88 16.85 -14.62 6.34
N GLY A 89 16.16 -13.97 7.28
CA GLY A 89 16.76 -13.49 8.54
C GLY A 89 16.89 -14.57 9.64
N LEU A 90 16.41 -15.80 9.40
CA LEU A 90 16.43 -16.88 10.40
C LEU A 90 17.74 -17.66 10.37
N ALA A 91 18.39 -17.80 11.53
CA ALA A 91 19.64 -18.57 11.65
C ALA A 91 19.52 -20.05 11.21
N ARG A 92 18.33 -20.64 11.35
CA ARG A 92 18.04 -22.02 10.93
C ARG A 92 17.68 -22.16 9.44
N GLY A 93 17.69 -21.06 8.69
CA GLY A 93 17.18 -20.99 7.33
C GLY A 93 15.65 -20.95 7.25
N CYS A 94 15.14 -20.58 6.07
CA CYS A 94 13.72 -20.48 5.78
C CYS A 94 13.31 -21.71 4.96
N ASN A 95 12.68 -22.67 5.63
CA ASN A 95 12.24 -23.94 5.04
C ASN A 95 10.70 -24.00 5.06
N PRO A 96 10.02 -24.52 4.02
CA PRO A 96 10.62 -25.05 2.78
C PRO A 96 11.20 -23.98 1.85
N ASP A 97 10.76 -22.74 1.98
CA ASP A 97 11.24 -21.57 1.24
C ASP A 97 10.85 -20.28 1.97
N LEU A 98 11.38 -19.14 1.50
CA LEU A 98 11.12 -17.83 2.12
C LEU A 98 9.67 -17.37 1.98
N ALA A 99 9.03 -17.59 0.82
CA ALA A 99 7.63 -17.20 0.60
C ALA A 99 6.69 -17.92 1.59
N THR A 100 6.90 -19.22 1.79
CA THR A 100 6.10 -20.02 2.72
C THR A 100 6.26 -19.51 4.16
N VAL A 101 7.50 -19.23 4.58
CA VAL A 101 7.78 -18.71 5.93
C VAL A 101 7.16 -17.32 6.12
N ARG A 102 7.41 -16.38 5.21
CA ARG A 102 6.84 -15.02 5.28
C ARG A 102 5.32 -15.02 5.12
N GLY A 103 4.76 -15.96 4.37
CA GLY A 103 3.33 -16.23 4.30
C GLY A 103 2.73 -16.52 5.67
N GLN A 104 3.36 -17.42 6.43
CA GLN A 104 2.95 -17.76 7.79
C GLN A 104 3.18 -16.61 8.78
N GLU A 105 4.28 -15.86 8.63
CA GLU A 105 4.55 -14.68 9.44
C GLU A 105 3.49 -13.59 9.21
N MET A 106 3.13 -13.33 7.96
CA MET A 106 2.07 -12.37 7.60
C MET A 106 0.72 -12.78 8.18
N GLN A 107 0.38 -14.07 8.10
CA GLN A 107 -0.85 -14.60 8.68
C GLN A 107 -0.89 -14.37 10.19
N LYS A 108 0.22 -14.64 10.90
CA LYS A 108 0.34 -14.36 12.34
C LYS A 108 0.29 -12.86 12.66
N ALA A 109 0.92 -12.02 11.85
CA ALA A 109 0.85 -10.58 12.01
C ALA A 109 -0.59 -10.07 11.87
N ALA A 110 -1.33 -10.56 10.86
CA ALA A 110 -2.75 -10.25 10.70
C ALA A 110 -3.58 -10.68 11.92
N GLU A 111 -3.31 -11.88 12.48
CA GLU A 111 -3.97 -12.34 13.71
C GLU A 111 -3.67 -11.44 14.92
N ILE A 112 -2.41 -11.03 15.11
CA ILE A 112 -2.00 -10.09 16.17
C ILE A 112 -2.75 -8.76 16.04
N TYR A 113 -2.84 -8.22 14.82
CA TYR A 113 -3.61 -7.01 14.53
C TYR A 113 -5.14 -7.22 14.53
N ARG A 114 -5.64 -8.44 14.74
CA ARG A 114 -7.08 -8.79 14.61
C ARG A 114 -7.65 -8.37 13.25
N ALA A 115 -6.84 -8.49 12.21
CA ALA A 115 -7.14 -8.10 10.85
C ALA A 115 -7.54 -9.28 9.98
N SER A 116 -8.35 -9.01 8.97
CA SER A 116 -8.51 -9.92 7.83
C SER A 116 -7.39 -9.67 6.80
N LEU A 117 -7.04 -10.68 6.00
CA LEU A 117 -5.88 -10.63 5.11
C LEU A 117 -6.24 -11.11 3.70
N ASP A 118 -5.87 -10.31 2.70
CA ASP A 118 -5.66 -10.74 1.32
C ASP A 118 -4.14 -10.76 1.08
N HIS A 119 -3.58 -11.93 0.79
CA HIS A 119 -2.15 -12.11 0.55
C HIS A 119 -1.95 -12.80 -0.80
N GLU A 120 -1.33 -12.10 -1.74
CA GLU A 120 -1.19 -12.56 -3.13
C GLU A 120 0.28 -12.88 -3.47
N HIS A 121 0.49 -13.63 -4.54
CA HIS A 121 1.82 -14.00 -5.05
C HIS A 121 2.15 -13.24 -6.34
N PHE A 122 2.01 -11.91 -6.34
CA PHE A 122 2.60 -11.14 -7.44
C PHE A 122 4.13 -11.27 -7.42
N PHE A 123 4.76 -11.18 -8.59
CA PHE A 123 6.22 -11.25 -8.73
C PHE A 123 6.92 -10.29 -7.77
N ASN A 124 7.88 -10.80 -7.00
CA ASN A 124 8.79 -10.02 -6.17
C ASN A 124 10.23 -10.04 -6.74
N ALA A 125 10.84 -8.87 -6.90
CA ALA A 125 12.20 -8.74 -7.42
C ALA A 125 13.23 -9.32 -6.42
N PRO A 126 14.07 -10.29 -6.85
CA PRO A 126 15.10 -10.83 -5.98
C PRO A 126 16.25 -9.85 -5.82
N LEU A 127 16.85 -9.83 -4.63
CA LEU A 127 18.09 -9.11 -4.35
C LEU A 127 19.23 -9.52 -5.30
N PRO A 128 20.20 -8.63 -5.54
CA PRO A 128 20.42 -7.34 -4.87
C PRO A 128 19.60 -6.19 -5.47
N VAL A 129 19.39 -5.13 -4.68
CA VAL A 129 18.51 -3.98 -5.02
C VAL A 129 18.91 -3.31 -6.34
N GLU A 130 20.20 -3.25 -6.65
CA GLU A 130 20.72 -2.63 -7.88
C GLU A 130 20.28 -3.36 -9.15
N SER A 131 19.88 -4.62 -9.01
CA SER A 131 19.41 -5.46 -10.12
C SER A 131 17.88 -5.45 -10.28
N PHE A 132 17.17 -4.69 -9.45
CA PHE A 132 15.71 -4.64 -9.53
C PHE A 132 15.23 -4.15 -10.90
N PRO A 133 14.28 -4.87 -11.54
CA PRO A 133 13.72 -4.43 -12.81
C PRO A 133 13.05 -3.05 -12.66
N PRO A 134 13.06 -2.22 -13.70
CA PRO A 134 12.33 -0.96 -13.63
C PRO A 134 10.84 -1.24 -13.46
N ARG A 135 10.15 -0.38 -12.70
CA ARG A 135 8.74 -0.54 -12.28
C ARG A 135 7.76 -0.90 -13.41
N HIS A 136 7.98 -0.41 -14.63
CA HIS A 136 7.13 -0.72 -15.77
C HIS A 136 7.23 -2.17 -16.24
N GLU A 137 8.36 -2.85 -15.98
CA GLU A 137 8.52 -4.29 -16.25
C GLU A 137 7.84 -5.13 -15.18
N ILE A 138 7.98 -4.74 -13.91
CA ILE A 138 7.28 -5.37 -12.79
C ILE A 138 5.77 -5.29 -13.05
N TRP A 139 5.26 -4.13 -13.46
CA TRP A 139 3.87 -3.96 -13.88
C TRP A 139 3.44 -4.95 -14.97
N ARG A 140 4.26 -5.15 -16.02
CA ARG A 140 3.96 -6.14 -17.07
C ARG A 140 3.88 -7.55 -16.49
N ARG A 141 4.80 -7.93 -15.61
CA ARG A 141 4.80 -9.26 -14.95
C ARG A 141 3.57 -9.44 -14.06
N TRP A 142 3.22 -8.44 -13.26
CA TRP A 142 2.02 -8.46 -12.42
C TRP A 142 0.78 -8.63 -13.28
N LYS A 143 0.58 -7.78 -14.29
CA LYS A 143 -0.57 -7.86 -15.21
C LYS A 143 -0.65 -9.16 -16.00
N ALA A 144 0.47 -9.80 -16.32
CA ALA A 144 0.51 -11.10 -16.99
C ALA A 144 0.02 -12.23 -16.08
N TYR A 145 0.23 -12.12 -14.77
CA TYR A 145 -0.29 -13.05 -13.78
C TYR A 145 -1.76 -12.78 -13.44
N LYS A 146 -2.08 -11.56 -13.00
CA LYS A 146 -3.41 -11.15 -12.53
C LYS A 146 -3.55 -9.63 -12.62
N ASP A 147 -4.76 -9.09 -12.73
CA ASP A 147 -4.91 -7.62 -12.65
C ASP A 147 -4.73 -7.12 -11.20
N PRO A 148 -3.63 -6.40 -10.88
CA PRO A 148 -3.37 -5.97 -9.51
C PRO A 148 -4.30 -4.83 -9.06
N VAL A 149 -4.82 -4.01 -9.97
CA VAL A 149 -5.76 -2.93 -9.62
C VAL A 149 -7.13 -3.52 -9.32
N LEU A 150 -7.59 -4.47 -10.13
CA LEU A 150 -8.85 -5.17 -9.89
C LEU A 150 -8.81 -5.99 -8.60
N PHE A 151 -7.67 -6.62 -8.30
CA PHE A 151 -7.45 -7.33 -7.04
C PHE A 151 -7.70 -6.42 -5.82
N VAL A 152 -7.05 -5.25 -5.78
CA VAL A 152 -7.25 -4.29 -4.68
C VAL A 152 -8.66 -3.68 -4.70
N ALA A 153 -9.22 -3.38 -5.88
CA ALA A 153 -10.58 -2.79 -5.99
C ALA A 153 -11.67 -3.76 -5.48
N ARG A 154 -11.50 -5.06 -5.73
CA ARG A 154 -12.34 -6.12 -5.16
C ARG A 154 -12.24 -6.15 -3.64
N ALA A 155 -11.01 -6.11 -3.09
CA ALA A 155 -10.81 -6.04 -1.64
C ALA A 155 -11.52 -4.81 -1.05
N ILE A 156 -11.39 -3.64 -1.69
CA ILE A 156 -12.09 -2.41 -1.30
C ILE A 156 -13.62 -2.59 -1.32
N ARG A 157 -14.21 -3.17 -2.37
CA ARG A 157 -15.67 -3.34 -2.42
C ARG A 157 -16.20 -4.37 -1.44
N ARG A 158 -15.44 -5.44 -1.18
CA ARG A 158 -15.79 -6.48 -0.20
C ARG A 158 -15.67 -5.96 1.22
N PHE A 159 -14.55 -5.31 1.55
CA PHE A 159 -14.27 -4.83 2.90
C PHE A 159 -14.90 -3.46 3.22
N ARG A 160 -15.19 -2.63 2.21
CA ARG A 160 -15.79 -1.30 2.35
C ARG A 160 -15.05 -0.39 3.34
N PRO A 161 -13.75 -0.10 3.15
CA PRO A 161 -12.96 0.72 4.07
C PRO A 161 -13.36 2.20 4.06
N ASP A 162 -13.48 2.78 5.25
CA ASP A 162 -13.61 4.23 5.42
C ASP A 162 -12.25 4.93 5.23
N LEU A 163 -11.17 4.24 5.61
CA LEU A 163 -9.79 4.69 5.55
C LEU A 163 -8.92 3.68 4.78
N LEU A 164 -8.25 4.13 3.72
CA LEU A 164 -7.18 3.37 3.07
C LEU A 164 -5.82 4.03 3.33
N ILE A 165 -4.85 3.22 3.74
CA ILE A 165 -3.47 3.64 3.96
C ILE A 165 -2.57 2.84 3.02
N THR A 166 -1.59 3.50 2.38
CA THR A 166 -0.54 2.89 1.55
C THR A 166 0.72 3.78 1.57
N PHE A 167 1.83 3.38 0.95
CA PHE A 167 3.01 4.26 0.80
C PHE A 167 2.82 5.40 -0.20
N HIS A 168 3.73 6.37 -0.25
CA HIS A 168 3.76 7.36 -1.33
C HIS A 168 3.98 6.71 -2.71
N PRO A 169 3.16 7.00 -3.75
CA PRO A 169 3.18 6.27 -5.03
C PRO A 169 4.42 6.50 -5.90
N ASP A 170 5.19 7.56 -5.63
CA ASP A 170 6.41 7.86 -6.39
C ASP A 170 7.70 7.47 -5.68
N TRP A 171 7.65 7.32 -4.35
CA TRP A 171 8.85 7.08 -3.54
C TRP A 171 8.79 5.78 -2.76
N GLY A 172 7.59 5.33 -2.35
CA GLY A 172 7.41 4.01 -1.73
C GLY A 172 8.08 3.89 -0.37
N ALA A 173 8.24 5.00 0.37
CA ALA A 173 9.00 5.16 1.60
C ALA A 173 10.52 4.91 1.50
N THR A 174 10.97 3.91 0.73
CA THR A 174 12.39 3.50 0.65
C THR A 174 13.00 3.66 -0.74
N GLY A 175 12.19 3.96 -1.76
CA GLY A 175 12.57 3.91 -3.17
C GLY A 175 12.27 2.58 -3.86
N HIS A 176 11.74 1.59 -3.12
CA HIS A 176 11.45 0.26 -3.66
C HIS A 176 10.39 0.33 -4.78
N PRO A 177 10.66 -0.21 -5.99
CA PRO A 177 9.74 -0.09 -7.13
C PRO A 177 8.39 -0.78 -6.90
N GLU A 178 8.37 -1.88 -6.15
CA GLU A 178 7.15 -2.61 -5.77
C GLU A 178 6.30 -1.85 -4.74
N HIS A 179 6.91 -1.12 -3.79
CA HIS A 179 6.15 -0.25 -2.88
C HIS A 179 5.42 0.86 -3.65
N GLN A 180 6.13 1.48 -4.60
CA GLN A 180 5.56 2.49 -5.50
C GLN A 180 4.45 1.89 -6.37
N LEU A 181 4.64 0.67 -6.88
CA LEU A 181 3.65 0.01 -7.73
C LEU A 181 2.40 -0.41 -6.96
N ALA A 182 2.55 -1.02 -5.78
CA ALA A 182 1.46 -1.38 -4.89
C ALA A 182 0.65 -0.13 -4.51
N SER A 183 1.32 0.96 -4.15
CA SER A 183 0.67 2.24 -3.86
C SER A 183 -0.11 2.80 -5.05
N ARG A 184 0.48 2.80 -6.26
CA ARG A 184 -0.23 3.22 -7.48
C ARG A 184 -1.43 2.34 -7.78
N CYS A 185 -1.33 1.03 -7.53
CA CYS A 185 -2.46 0.11 -7.67
C CYS A 185 -3.57 0.46 -6.67
N ALA A 186 -3.24 0.66 -5.39
CA ALA A 186 -4.20 1.05 -4.35
C ALA A 186 -4.88 2.39 -4.67
N THR A 187 -4.12 3.44 -5.04
CA THR A 187 -4.67 4.75 -5.44
C THR A 187 -5.62 4.63 -6.64
N THR A 188 -5.28 3.80 -7.62
CA THR A 188 -6.12 3.57 -8.79
C THR A 188 -7.37 2.77 -8.43
N ALA A 189 -7.22 1.76 -7.57
CA ALA A 189 -8.30 0.92 -7.09
C ALA A 189 -9.35 1.69 -6.29
N VAL A 190 -8.96 2.71 -5.50
CA VAL A 190 -9.92 3.61 -4.83
C VAL A 190 -10.89 4.25 -5.83
N ARG A 191 -10.39 4.72 -6.98
CA ARG A 191 -11.22 5.33 -8.03
C ARG A 191 -12.11 4.28 -8.72
N MET A 192 -11.53 3.13 -9.05
CA MET A 192 -12.25 2.03 -9.70
C MET A 192 -13.38 1.46 -8.80
N ALA A 193 -13.10 1.27 -7.51
CA ALA A 193 -14.06 0.75 -6.55
C ALA A 193 -15.28 1.67 -6.39
N ALA A 194 -15.10 2.98 -6.55
CA ALA A 194 -16.17 3.97 -6.46
C ALA A 194 -17.02 4.10 -7.74
N ASP A 195 -16.57 3.57 -8.88
CA ASP A 195 -17.27 3.70 -10.16
C ASP A 195 -18.39 2.66 -10.31
N PRO A 196 -19.69 3.06 -10.33
CA PRO A 196 -20.80 2.12 -10.49
C PRO A 196 -20.83 1.44 -11.88
N LYS A 197 -20.09 1.94 -12.87
CA LYS A 197 -20.06 1.38 -14.23
C LYS A 197 -19.08 0.22 -14.37
N VAL A 198 -18.18 0.04 -13.40
CA VAL A 198 -17.23 -1.08 -13.39
C VAL A 198 -17.86 -2.23 -12.61
N ASP A 199 -18.12 -3.35 -13.29
CA ASP A 199 -18.50 -4.59 -12.62
C ASP A 199 -17.29 -5.23 -11.95
N ILE A 200 -17.44 -5.59 -10.68
CA ILE A 200 -16.43 -6.26 -9.87
C ILE A 200 -17.16 -7.35 -9.10
N ASP A 201 -17.34 -8.50 -9.76
CA ASP A 201 -17.96 -9.71 -9.22
C ASP A 201 -19.32 -9.48 -8.54
N GLY A 202 -20.14 -8.57 -9.08
CA GLY A 202 -21.45 -8.22 -8.50
C GLY A 202 -21.38 -7.44 -7.17
N LEU A 203 -20.19 -7.06 -6.70
CA LEU A 203 -20.03 -6.21 -5.53
C LEU A 203 -20.39 -4.76 -5.87
N GLY A 204 -21.31 -4.18 -5.08
CA GLY A 204 -21.71 -2.79 -5.25
C GLY A 204 -20.56 -1.80 -5.06
N PRO A 205 -20.60 -0.63 -5.71
CA PRO A 205 -19.56 0.38 -5.61
C PRO A 205 -19.37 0.85 -4.16
N HIS A 206 -18.15 1.28 -3.85
CA HIS A 206 -17.79 1.81 -2.56
C HIS A 206 -16.80 2.98 -2.71
N ARG A 207 -17.15 4.11 -2.10
CA ARG A 207 -16.28 5.28 -2.02
C ARG A 207 -15.54 5.25 -0.69
N VAL A 208 -14.22 5.09 -0.76
CA VAL A 208 -13.34 5.24 0.40
C VAL A 208 -13.40 6.69 0.88
N GLY A 209 -13.58 6.89 2.19
CA GLY A 209 -13.74 8.22 2.79
C GLY A 209 -12.42 9.01 2.79
N ARG A 210 -11.33 8.39 3.24
CA ARG A 210 -10.00 8.99 3.29
C ARG A 210 -8.92 8.06 2.75
N THR A 211 -7.93 8.62 2.08
CA THR A 211 -6.76 7.89 1.60
C THR A 211 -5.50 8.61 2.06
N TYR A 212 -4.66 7.93 2.84
CA TYR A 212 -3.39 8.48 3.32
C TYR A 212 -2.21 7.75 2.71
N TYR A 213 -1.17 8.53 2.47
CA TYR A 213 0.13 8.04 2.05
C TYR A 213 1.10 8.16 3.21
N ILE A 214 1.69 7.04 3.64
CA ILE A 214 2.79 7.06 4.58
C ILE A 214 4.00 7.66 3.90
N LEU A 215 4.58 8.67 4.55
CA LEU A 215 5.76 9.39 4.10
C LEU A 215 6.96 9.02 4.97
N ASN A 216 8.09 8.68 4.36
CA ASN A 216 9.36 8.57 5.06
C ASN A 216 10.06 9.93 5.13
N ARG A 217 10.18 10.48 6.34
CA ARG A 217 10.93 11.72 6.62
C ARG A 217 12.00 11.54 7.70
N VAL A 218 12.54 10.33 7.84
CA VAL A 218 13.69 10.11 8.74
C VAL A 218 14.83 11.07 8.36
N CYS A 219 15.36 11.77 9.37
CA CYS A 219 16.29 12.89 9.21
C CYS A 219 17.47 12.57 8.27
N LEU A 220 18.03 11.37 8.35
CA LEU A 220 19.12 10.92 7.48
C LEU A 220 18.74 10.91 6.00
N PHE A 221 17.53 10.45 5.63
CA PHE A 221 17.08 10.46 4.24
C PHE A 221 16.70 11.85 3.75
N VAL A 222 16.21 12.72 4.66
CA VAL A 222 15.99 14.14 4.37
C VAL A 222 17.32 14.82 4.01
N LEU A 223 18.38 14.56 4.79
CA LEU A 223 19.72 15.11 4.55
C LEU A 223 20.33 14.63 3.21
N LEU A 224 20.00 13.42 2.78
CA LEU A 224 20.48 12.84 1.51
C LEU A 224 19.59 13.17 0.30
N GLY A 225 18.55 14.00 0.46
CA GLY A 225 17.60 14.33 -0.62
C GLY A 225 16.78 13.14 -1.10
N ARG A 226 16.60 12.12 -0.25
CA ARG A 226 15.87 10.88 -0.53
C ARG A 226 14.58 10.72 0.28
N ALA A 227 14.18 11.74 1.04
CA ALA A 227 12.90 11.74 1.75
C ALA A 227 11.73 11.97 0.79
N ASP A 228 10.56 11.49 1.19
CA ASP A 228 9.33 11.68 0.41
C ASP A 228 8.97 13.18 0.31
N PRO A 229 8.53 13.66 -0.87
CA PRO A 229 8.26 15.06 -1.12
C PRO A 229 6.88 15.48 -0.60
N GLY A 230 6.71 16.79 -0.38
CA GLY A 230 5.40 17.41 -0.17
C GLY A 230 4.93 17.37 1.28
N PRO A 231 3.93 18.21 1.64
CA PRO A 231 3.69 18.54 3.03
C PRO A 231 3.20 17.33 3.81
N VAL A 232 3.72 17.19 5.03
CA VAL A 232 3.06 16.38 6.05
C VAL A 232 1.75 17.10 6.37
N THR A 233 0.64 16.53 5.88
CA THR A 233 -0.70 17.07 6.14
C THR A 233 -1.26 16.58 7.48
N GLU A 234 -0.67 15.52 8.03
CA GLU A 234 -1.11 14.89 9.27
C GLU A 234 0.07 14.22 9.98
N THR A 235 0.16 14.44 11.30
CA THR A 235 1.08 13.72 12.17
C THR A 235 0.27 12.83 13.09
N PHE A 236 0.66 11.56 13.17
CA PHE A 236 0.09 10.63 14.12
C PHE A 236 1.11 10.35 15.22
N ASP A 237 0.78 10.72 16.45
CA ASP A 237 1.63 10.45 17.61
C ASP A 237 1.35 9.04 18.13
N ALA A 238 2.22 8.10 17.73
CA ALA A 238 2.16 6.71 18.17
C ALA A 238 2.59 6.51 19.64
N THR A 239 3.07 7.56 20.32
CA THR A 239 3.45 7.54 21.74
C THR A 239 2.29 7.93 22.67
N LEU A 240 1.15 8.38 22.11
CA LEU A 240 -0.04 8.65 22.90
C LEU A 240 -0.45 7.38 23.67
N PRO A 241 -0.67 7.47 24.99
CA PRO A 241 -0.84 6.30 25.83
C PRO A 241 -2.02 5.45 25.36
N ALA A 242 -1.81 4.13 25.26
CA ALA A 242 -2.87 3.18 25.53
C ALA A 242 -3.23 3.37 27.01
N THR A 243 -4.48 3.73 27.33
CA THR A 243 -4.81 4.17 28.69
C THR A 243 -4.59 3.09 29.76
N ALA A 244 -4.40 3.57 31.00
CA ALA A 244 -3.46 3.14 32.03
C ALA A 244 -3.60 1.76 32.70
N SER A 245 -4.17 0.74 32.05
CA SER A 245 -4.37 -0.59 32.69
C SER A 245 -3.85 -1.80 31.90
N LEU A 246 -3.15 -1.60 30.78
CA LEU A 246 -2.68 -2.72 29.95
C LEU A 246 -1.24 -2.46 29.48
N SER A 247 -0.34 -3.35 29.90
CA SER A 247 1.03 -3.48 29.39
C SER A 247 1.01 -4.01 27.95
N CYS A 248 2.01 -3.65 27.14
CA CYS A 248 2.25 -4.28 25.83
C CYS A 248 2.76 -5.73 25.94
N VAL A 249 2.89 -6.27 27.16
CA VAL A 249 3.56 -7.55 27.45
C VAL A 249 2.86 -8.37 28.55
N ASP A 250 1.71 -7.92 29.07
CA ASP A 250 0.88 -8.71 30.01
C ASP A 250 -0.30 -9.37 29.29
#